data_AF-A0A9P0LMD1-F1
#
_entry.id   AF-A0A9P0LMD1-F1
#
_cell.length_a   1.000
_cell.length_b   1.000
_cell.length_c   1.000
_cell.angle_alpha   90.00
_cell.angle_beta   90.00
_cell.angle_gamma   90.00
#
_symmetry.space_group_name_H-M   'P 1'
#
loop_
_entity.id
_entity.type
_entity.pdbx_description
1 polymer ?
#
loop_
_entity_poly.entity_id
_entity_poly.type
_entity_poly.pdbx_seq_one_letter_code
_entity_poly.pdbx_strand_id
1 'polypeptide(L)'
;MYEIMSTNDWSDIYQCMDPNAATEMLQQSLYRIFERTEPKKIIPTRRFPPWYSLDTINKIKEKERVHKNSKRYGDEASRTRFDSLRRTIKTQADNEYPNFILAAKSNILSDPSQLWNFIHSIKGISRLPGTYHTIANAAADGLRRYDEVENAVWWLLVV
;
A
#
# COMPACT_ATOMS: atom_id res chain seq x y z
N MET A 1 3.14 4.75 25.87
CA MET A 1 1.83 4.44 26.47
C MET A 1 1.91 4.39 27.99
N TYR A 2 2.69 3.46 28.57
CA TYR A 2 2.85 3.34 30.03
C TYR A 2 3.28 4.65 30.72
N GLU A 3 4.22 5.38 30.12
CA GLU A 3 4.66 6.71 30.61
C GLU A 3 3.51 7.72 30.69
N ILE A 4 2.66 7.79 29.65
CA ILE A 4 1.53 8.72 29.60
C ILE A 4 0.45 8.34 30.62
N MET A 5 0.25 7.05 30.89
CA MET A 5 -0.66 6.60 31.94
C MET A 5 -0.14 6.97 33.34
N SER A 6 1.17 6.87 33.57
CA SER A 6 1.77 7.23 34.86
C SER A 6 1.82 8.73 35.14
N THR A 7 1.90 9.56 34.09
CA THR A 7 1.96 11.03 34.23
C THR A 7 0.58 11.69 34.22
N ASN A 8 -0.49 10.93 33.95
CA ASN A 8 -1.83 11.50 33.88
C ASN A 8 -2.34 11.85 35.27
N ASP A 9 -3.02 12.99 35.39
CA ASP A 9 -3.62 13.40 36.66
C ASP A 9 -4.95 12.67 36.87
N TRP A 10 -5.07 12.00 38.01
CA TRP A 10 -6.25 11.22 38.40
C TRP A 10 -7.04 11.88 39.53
N SER A 11 -6.60 13.04 40.01
CA SER A 11 -7.17 13.73 41.18
C SER A 11 -8.67 13.99 41.03
N ASP A 12 -9.11 14.35 39.83
CA ASP A 12 -10.51 14.62 39.51
C ASP A 12 -11.42 13.39 39.68
N ILE A 13 -10.87 12.19 39.45
CA ILE A 13 -11.60 10.92 39.62
C ILE A 13 -11.72 10.58 41.09
N TYR A 14 -10.64 10.79 41.86
CA TYR A 14 -10.63 10.52 43.31
C TYR A 14 -11.50 11.48 44.13
N GLN A 15 -11.72 12.70 43.62
CA GLN A 15 -12.57 13.70 44.27
C GLN A 15 -14.06 13.57 43.90
N CYS A 16 -14.39 12.69 42.94
CA CYS A 16 -15.75 12.50 42.50
C CYS A 16 -16.56 11.70 43.53
N MET A 17 -17.67 12.29 44.01
CA MET A 17 -18.57 11.69 45.00
C MET A 17 -19.52 10.64 44.41
N ASP A 18 -19.82 10.75 43.10
CA ASP A 18 -20.68 9.80 42.40
C ASP A 18 -19.83 8.72 41.70
N PRO A 19 -19.93 7.43 42.11
CA PRO A 19 -19.17 6.35 41.50
C PRO A 19 -19.44 6.18 40.01
N ASN A 20 -20.65 6.50 39.55
CA ASN A 20 -21.00 6.37 38.13
C ASN A 20 -20.28 7.44 37.30
N ALA A 21 -20.34 8.71 37.73
CA ALA A 21 -19.57 9.79 37.13
C ALA A 21 -18.05 9.53 37.17
N ALA A 22 -17.52 9.02 38.28
CA ALA A 22 -16.10 8.67 38.40
C ALA A 22 -15.68 7.60 37.37
N THR A 23 -16.54 6.60 37.15
CA THR A 23 -16.31 5.54 36.17
C THR A 23 -16.32 6.09 34.74
N GLU A 24 -17.23 7.01 34.43
CA GLU A 24 -17.28 7.66 33.12
C GLU A 24 -16.03 8.51 32.87
N MET A 25 -15.58 9.28 33.87
CA MET A 25 -14.36 10.09 33.79
C MET A 25 -13.11 9.24 33.58
N LEU A 26 -13.03 8.08 34.24
CA LEU A 26 -11.94 7.11 34.03
C LEU A 26 -11.93 6.60 32.59
N GLN A 27 -13.09 6.19 32.08
CA GLN A 27 -13.21 5.69 30.71
C GLN A 27 -12.78 6.75 29.70
N GLN A 28 -13.29 7.99 29.84
CA GLN A 28 -12.92 9.09 28.95
C GLN A 28 -11.41 9.38 28.98
N SER A 29 -10.81 9.35 30.16
CA SER A 29 -9.36 9.58 30.32
C SER A 29 -8.54 8.49 29.65
N LEU A 30 -8.94 7.22 29.80
CA LEU A 30 -8.30 6.10 29.11
C LEU A 30 -8.44 6.18 27.59
N TYR A 31 -9.64 6.51 27.09
CA TYR A 31 -9.86 6.68 25.65
C TYR A 31 -8.97 7.76 25.05
N ARG A 32 -8.79 8.90 25.73
CA ARG A 32 -7.87 9.96 25.28
C ARG A 32 -6.41 9.50 25.22
N ILE A 33 -5.98 8.68 26.18
CA ILE A 33 -4.62 8.10 26.18
C ILE A 33 -4.46 7.13 25.00
N PHE A 34 -5.45 6.27 24.75
CA PHE A 34 -5.45 5.35 23.62
C PHE A 34 -5.38 6.10 22.29
N GLU A 35 -6.24 7.10 22.06
CA GLU A 35 -6.21 7.90 20.83
C GLU A 35 -4.85 8.56 20.55
N ARG A 36 -4.11 8.93 21.61
CA ARG A 36 -2.80 9.58 21.51
C ARG A 36 -1.66 8.59 21.32
N THR A 37 -1.81 7.35 21.81
CA THR A 37 -0.74 6.34 21.82
C THR A 37 -0.89 5.29 20.74
N GLU A 38 -2.08 5.14 20.19
CA GLU A 38 -2.35 4.23 19.09
C GLU A 38 -1.73 4.76 17.79
N PRO A 39 -0.89 3.94 17.13
CA PRO A 39 -0.36 4.31 15.82
C PRO A 39 -1.50 4.35 14.81
N LYS A 40 -1.84 5.55 14.34
CA LYS A 40 -2.80 5.74 13.25
C LYS A 40 -2.23 5.13 11.98
N LYS A 41 -2.78 3.98 11.56
CA LYS A 41 -2.41 3.35 10.30
C LYS A 41 -2.96 4.17 9.14
N ILE A 42 -2.11 4.96 8.50
CA ILE A 42 -2.42 5.56 7.20
C ILE A 42 -2.39 4.42 6.19
N ILE A 43 -3.54 4.06 5.64
CA ILE A 43 -3.62 3.12 4.52
C ILE A 43 -3.39 3.96 3.26
N PRO A 44 -2.21 3.90 2.62
CA PRO A 44 -1.99 4.64 1.40
C PRO A 44 -2.97 4.14 0.34
N THR A 45 -3.52 5.07 -0.45
CA THR A 45 -4.24 4.68 -1.65
C THR A 45 -3.29 3.92 -2.56
N ARG A 46 -3.76 2.80 -3.10
CA ARG A 46 -2.94 1.99 -3.99
C ARG A 46 -2.65 2.79 -5.26
N ARG A 47 -1.38 3.11 -5.48
CA ARG A 47 -0.91 3.77 -6.70
C ARG A 47 -0.46 2.70 -7.68
N PHE A 48 -0.97 2.77 -8.90
CA PHE A 48 -0.50 1.93 -10.00
C PHE A 48 0.69 2.61 -10.68
N PRO A 49 1.60 1.82 -11.27
CA PRO A 49 2.65 2.36 -12.12
C PRO A 49 2.08 3.27 -13.22
N PRO A 50 2.77 4.36 -13.59
CA PRO A 50 2.29 5.30 -14.59
C PRO A 50 2.21 4.71 -16.01
N TRP A 51 2.91 3.61 -16.28
CA TRP A 51 2.88 2.91 -17.56
C TRP A 51 1.73 1.91 -17.68
N TYR A 52 0.97 1.65 -16.60
CA TYR A 52 -0.16 0.72 -16.68
C TYR A 52 -1.33 1.36 -17.40
N SER A 53 -1.88 0.63 -18.37
CA SER A 53 -3.14 1.02 -18.98
C SER A 53 -4.31 0.87 -18.00
N LEU A 54 -5.39 1.58 -18.29
CA LEU A 54 -6.65 1.42 -17.54
C LEU A 54 -7.15 -0.04 -17.60
N ASP A 55 -6.93 -0.73 -18.72
CA ASP A 55 -7.29 -2.12 -18.91
C ASP A 55 -6.48 -3.05 -17.98
N THR A 56 -5.16 -2.88 -17.90
CA THR A 56 -4.33 -3.63 -16.96
C THR A 56 -4.70 -3.36 -15.51
N ILE A 57 -5.01 -2.10 -15.16
CA ILE A 57 -5.51 -1.75 -13.83
C ILE A 57 -6.84 -2.48 -13.52
N ASN A 58 -7.77 -2.52 -14.48
CA ASN A 58 -9.04 -3.19 -14.32
C ASN A 58 -8.86 -4.70 -14.13
N LYS A 59 -7.97 -5.32 -14.90
CA LYS A 59 -7.61 -6.73 -14.75
C LYS A 59 -6.98 -7.04 -13.41
N ILE A 60 -6.13 -6.16 -12.87
CA ILE A 60 -5.56 -6.33 -11.52
C ILE A 60 -6.66 -6.31 -10.46
N LYS A 61 -7.61 -5.37 -10.56
CA LYS A 61 -8.77 -5.30 -9.65
C LYS A 61 -9.65 -6.55 -9.77
N GLU A 62 -9.88 -7.01 -10.99
CA GLU A 62 -10.64 -8.22 -11.27
C GLU A 62 -9.95 -9.46 -10.69
N LYS A 63 -8.64 -9.61 -10.90
CA LYS A 63 -7.83 -10.69 -10.33
C LYS A 63 -7.99 -10.78 -8.82
N GLU A 64 -7.97 -9.63 -8.14
CA GLU A 64 -8.13 -9.59 -6.68
C GLU A 64 -9.53 -9.96 -6.22
N ARG A 65 -10.55 -9.53 -6.97
CA ARG A 65 -11.93 -9.94 -6.70
C ARG A 65 -12.09 -11.47 -6.87
N VAL A 66 -11.57 -12.02 -7.96
CA VAL A 66 -11.62 -13.46 -8.24
C VAL A 66 -10.85 -14.25 -7.18
N HIS A 67 -9.68 -13.77 -6.77
CA HIS A 67 -8.87 -14.41 -5.71
C HIS A 67 -9.61 -14.45 -4.37
N LYS A 68 -10.19 -13.32 -3.96
CA LYS A 68 -10.97 -13.22 -2.73
C LYS A 68 -12.16 -14.18 -2.74
N ASN A 69 -12.83 -14.31 -3.89
CA ASN A 69 -13.96 -15.22 -4.05
C ASN A 69 -13.51 -16.69 -4.05
N SER A 70 -12.46 -17.03 -4.80
CA SER A 70 -11.89 -18.39 -4.83
C SER A 70 -11.49 -18.86 -3.43
N LYS A 71 -10.85 -17.99 -2.62
CA LYS A 71 -10.52 -18.31 -1.23
C LYS A 71 -11.73 -18.53 -0.33
N ARG A 72 -12.85 -17.85 -0.58
CA ARG A 72 -14.07 -17.97 0.24
C ARG A 72 -14.90 -19.21 -0.09
N TYR A 73 -14.97 -19.57 -1.37
CA TYR A 73 -15.90 -20.59 -1.86
C TYR A 73 -15.22 -21.87 -2.36
N GLY A 74 -13.88 -21.88 -2.51
CA GLY A 74 -13.13 -23.06 -2.96
C GLY A 74 -13.40 -23.48 -4.41
N ASP A 75 -13.86 -22.55 -5.25
CA ASP A 75 -14.25 -22.82 -6.62
C ASP A 75 -13.04 -22.91 -7.58
N GLU A 76 -12.95 -24.03 -8.31
CA GLU A 76 -11.88 -24.33 -9.27
C GLU A 76 -11.97 -23.45 -10.54
N ALA A 77 -13.19 -23.06 -10.95
CA ALA A 77 -13.35 -22.15 -12.08
C ALA A 77 -12.77 -20.77 -11.75
N SER A 78 -12.99 -20.29 -10.52
CA SER A 78 -12.38 -19.07 -10.00
C SER A 78 -10.85 -19.17 -9.93
N ARG A 79 -10.30 -20.33 -9.58
CA ARG A 79 -8.84 -20.55 -9.57
C ARG A 79 -8.25 -20.50 -10.98
N THR A 80 -8.87 -21.18 -11.94
CA THR A 80 -8.44 -21.14 -13.35
C THR A 80 -8.50 -19.72 -13.91
N ARG A 81 -9.55 -18.96 -13.59
CA ARG A 81 -9.68 -17.55 -13.98
C ARG A 81 -8.64 -16.65 -13.31
N PHE A 82 -8.29 -16.92 -12.05
CA PHE A 82 -7.21 -16.20 -11.39
C PHE A 82 -5.87 -16.41 -12.11
N ASP A 83 -5.55 -17.66 -12.47
CA ASP A 83 -4.32 -17.99 -13.17
C ASP A 83 -4.27 -17.36 -14.57
N SER A 84 -5.39 -17.36 -15.31
CA SER A 84 -5.46 -16.70 -16.61
C SER A 84 -5.24 -15.19 -16.49
N LEU A 85 -5.92 -14.52 -15.55
CA LEU A 85 -5.75 -13.10 -15.29
C LEU A 85 -4.31 -12.76 -14.89
N ARG A 86 -3.65 -13.58 -14.05
CA ARG A 86 -2.25 -13.37 -13.68
C ARG A 86 -1.32 -13.43 -14.90
N ARG A 87 -1.50 -14.41 -15.79
CA ARG A 87 -0.72 -14.52 -17.03
C ARG A 87 -0.95 -13.32 -17.94
N THR A 88 -2.20 -12.92 -18.15
CA THR A 88 -2.55 -11.78 -18.99
C THR A 88 -1.95 -10.49 -18.45
N ILE A 89 -2.06 -10.21 -17.15
CA ILE A 89 -1.49 -9.02 -16.52
C ILE A 89 0.03 -8.99 -16.71
N LYS A 90 0.72 -10.12 -16.52
CA LYS A 90 2.16 -10.20 -16.72
C LYS A 90 2.54 -9.83 -18.15
N THR A 91 1.90 -10.47 -19.13
CA THR A 91 2.16 -10.19 -20.55
C THR A 91 1.85 -8.75 -20.92
N GLN A 92 0.77 -8.16 -20.38
CA GLN A 92 0.44 -6.76 -20.61
C GLN A 92 1.49 -5.83 -19.99
N ALA A 93 1.88 -6.06 -18.75
CA ALA A 93 2.89 -5.25 -18.08
C ALA A 93 4.25 -5.31 -18.82
N ASP A 94 4.64 -6.50 -19.29
CA ASP A 94 5.87 -6.72 -20.06
C ASP A 94 5.87 -5.94 -21.39
N ASN A 95 4.69 -5.75 -21.99
CA ASN A 95 4.52 -4.99 -23.24
C ASN A 95 4.34 -3.47 -23.01
N GLU A 96 3.64 -3.08 -21.96
CA GLU A 96 3.33 -1.68 -21.68
C GLU A 96 4.56 -0.88 -21.24
N TYR A 97 5.46 -1.51 -20.48
CA TYR A 97 6.68 -0.86 -20.02
C TYR A 97 7.60 -0.37 -21.16
N PRO A 98 8.04 -1.21 -22.13
CA PRO A 98 8.90 -0.75 -23.21
C PRO A 98 8.21 0.30 -24.08
N ASN A 99 6.90 0.17 -24.32
CA ASN A 99 6.12 1.16 -25.06
C ASN A 99 6.10 2.52 -24.35
N PHE A 100 5.91 2.52 -23.03
CA PHE A 100 6.00 3.73 -22.23
C PHE A 100 7.38 4.37 -22.30
N ILE A 101 8.46 3.57 -22.21
CA ILE A 101 9.82 4.09 -22.32
C ILE A 101 10.10 4.69 -23.70
N LEU A 102 9.62 4.06 -24.77
CA LEU A 102 9.76 4.60 -26.13
C LEU A 102 9.01 5.92 -26.29
N ALA A 103 7.76 5.99 -25.81
CA ALA A 103 6.95 7.20 -25.83
C ALA A 103 7.56 8.33 -24.97
N ALA A 104 8.07 7.99 -23.79
CA ALA A 104 8.76 8.93 -22.92
C ALA A 104 10.03 9.46 -23.62
N LYS A 105 10.81 8.61 -24.28
CA LYS A 105 12.00 9.02 -25.04
C LYS A 105 11.67 9.94 -26.21
N SER A 106 10.63 9.64 -26.98
CA SER A 106 10.23 10.49 -28.11
C SER A 106 9.69 11.84 -27.64
N ASN A 107 9.00 11.87 -26.49
CA ASN A 107 8.40 13.08 -25.93
C ASN A 107 9.31 13.87 -24.98
N ILE A 108 10.56 13.44 -24.74
CA ILE A 108 11.50 14.14 -23.84
C ILE A 108 11.68 15.61 -24.23
N LEU A 109 11.70 15.91 -25.53
CA LEU A 109 11.94 17.26 -26.04
C LEU A 109 10.66 18.13 -26.03
N SER A 110 9.48 17.52 -26.13
CA SER A 110 8.20 18.23 -26.23
C SER A 110 7.49 18.35 -24.89
N ASP A 111 7.48 17.29 -24.09
CA ASP A 111 6.91 17.24 -22.74
C ASP A 111 7.71 16.31 -21.82
N PRO A 112 8.69 16.85 -21.07
CA PRO A 112 9.48 16.06 -20.13
C PRO A 112 8.69 15.68 -18.86
N SER A 113 7.46 16.17 -18.67
CA SER A 113 6.68 15.98 -17.44
C SER A 113 6.42 14.51 -17.13
N GLN A 114 6.17 13.69 -18.16
CA GLN A 114 5.95 12.25 -18.00
C GLN A 114 7.18 11.54 -17.44
N LEU A 115 8.37 11.92 -17.92
CA LEU A 115 9.64 11.39 -17.43
C LEU A 115 9.89 11.83 -15.98
N TRP A 116 9.68 13.11 -15.66
CA TRP A 116 9.88 13.62 -14.31
C TRP A 116 8.90 13.01 -13.31
N ASN A 117 7.63 12.83 -13.68
CA ASN A 117 6.63 12.13 -12.86
C ASN A 117 7.03 10.68 -12.61
N PHE A 118 7.55 9.99 -13.63
CA PHE A 118 8.09 8.64 -13.48
C PHE A 118 9.29 8.61 -12.51
N ILE A 119 10.27 9.50 -12.68
CA ILE A 119 11.44 9.60 -11.78
C ILE A 119 11.00 9.89 -10.34
N HIS A 120 10.07 10.82 -10.14
CA HIS A 120 9.52 11.12 -8.83
C HIS A 120 8.76 9.94 -8.22
N SER A 121 8.05 9.15 -9.05
CA SER A 121 7.33 7.96 -8.57
C SER A 121 8.30 6.88 -8.06
N ILE A 122 9.48 6.74 -8.66
CA ILE A 122 10.52 5.79 -8.24
C ILE A 122 11.24 6.28 -6.99
N LYS A 123 11.55 7.58 -6.91
CA LYS A 123 12.17 8.21 -5.73
C LYS A 123 11.30 8.16 -4.47
N GLY A 124 10.05 7.71 -4.59
CA GLY A 124 9.13 7.51 -3.48
C GLY A 124 9.56 6.37 -2.53
N ILE A 125 9.76 6.76 -1.28
CA ILE A 125 9.82 5.94 -0.06
C ILE A 125 11.17 5.25 0.19
N SER A 126 12.23 6.03 0.37
CA SER A 126 13.32 5.64 1.28
C SER A 126 13.38 6.65 2.43
N ARG A 127 13.12 6.18 3.66
CA ARG A 127 13.39 6.93 4.89
C ARG A 127 14.89 6.92 5.25
N LEU A 128 15.72 6.42 4.34
CA LEU A 128 17.17 6.36 4.47
C LEU A 128 17.78 7.13 3.30
N PRO A 129 18.67 8.10 3.56
CA PRO A 129 19.34 8.81 2.50
C PRO A 129 20.39 7.91 1.86
N GLY A 130 20.40 7.87 0.53
CA GLY A 130 21.58 7.46 -0.24
C GLY A 130 21.53 6.07 -0.84
N THR A 131 21.05 6.01 -2.07
CA THR A 131 21.83 5.46 -3.18
C THR A 131 21.29 6.06 -4.48
N TYR A 132 22.19 6.54 -5.34
CA TYR A 132 21.84 7.15 -6.61
C TYR A 132 21.42 6.03 -7.59
N HIS A 133 20.10 5.82 -7.76
CA HIS A 133 19.60 4.88 -8.76
C HIS A 133 19.75 5.49 -10.16
N THR A 134 20.69 4.99 -10.96
CA THR A 134 20.75 5.26 -12.41
C THR A 134 19.55 4.65 -13.11
N ILE A 135 19.17 5.19 -14.28
CA ILE A 135 17.95 4.84 -15.03
C ILE A 135 17.85 3.32 -15.32
N ALA A 136 18.97 2.63 -15.52
CA ALA A 136 19.03 1.18 -15.70
C ALA A 136 18.67 0.39 -14.42
N ASN A 137 19.08 0.87 -13.26
CA ASN A 137 18.81 0.23 -11.96
C ASN A 137 17.39 0.50 -11.47
N ALA A 138 16.80 1.65 -11.82
CA ALA A 138 15.40 1.95 -11.54
C ALA A 138 14.41 1.00 -12.26
N ALA A 139 14.76 0.54 -13.47
CA ALA A 139 13.99 -0.47 -14.19
C ALA A 139 14.04 -1.83 -13.46
N ALA A 140 15.23 -2.23 -13.00
CA ALA A 140 15.43 -3.44 -12.22
C ALA A 140 14.74 -3.37 -10.84
N ASP A 141 14.78 -2.22 -10.16
CA ASP A 141 14.12 -2.01 -8.87
C ASP A 141 12.58 -1.90 -8.99
N GLY A 142 12.06 -1.39 -10.11
CA GLY A 142 10.63 -1.43 -10.41
C GLY A 142 10.12 -2.85 -10.59
N LEU A 143 10.90 -3.69 -11.28
CA LEU A 143 10.64 -5.13 -11.41
C LEU A 143 10.78 -5.84 -10.05
N ARG A 144 11.79 -5.47 -9.26
CA ARG A 144 12.06 -6.04 -7.94
C ARG A 144 10.99 -5.68 -6.90
N ARG A 145 10.49 -4.44 -6.90
CA ARG A 145 9.33 -4.03 -6.08
C ARG A 145 8.06 -4.74 -6.52
N TYR A 146 7.90 -5.03 -7.81
CA TYR A 146 6.78 -5.83 -8.31
C TYR A 146 6.86 -7.29 -7.80
N ASP A 147 8.05 -7.91 -7.86
CA ASP A 147 8.28 -9.25 -7.30
C ASP A 147 8.20 -9.29 -5.77
N GLU A 148 8.64 -8.25 -5.05
CA GLU A 148 8.53 -8.18 -3.58
C GLU A 148 7.07 -7.98 -3.13
N VAL A 149 6.25 -7.23 -3.88
CA VAL A 149 4.82 -7.08 -3.59
C VAL A 149 4.05 -8.35 -3.99
N GLU A 150 4.38 -9.01 -5.10
CA GLU A 150 3.85 -10.34 -5.39
C GLU A 150 4.26 -11.32 -4.28
N ASN A 151 5.55 -11.41 -3.93
CA ASN A 151 6.04 -12.34 -2.91
C ASN A 151 5.47 -12.05 -1.53
N ALA A 152 5.37 -10.80 -1.07
CA ALA A 152 4.75 -10.45 0.20
C ALA A 152 3.24 -10.80 0.22
N VAL A 153 2.56 -10.68 -0.93
CA VAL A 153 1.18 -11.14 -1.09
C VAL A 153 1.11 -12.67 -1.12
N TRP A 154 2.05 -13.37 -1.77
CA TRP A 154 2.14 -14.84 -1.77
C TRP A 154 2.47 -15.41 -0.37
N TRP A 155 3.37 -14.78 0.38
CA TRP A 155 3.74 -15.16 1.76
C TRP A 155 2.56 -15.01 2.74
N LEU A 156 1.71 -14.00 2.58
CA LEU A 156 0.49 -13.82 3.38
C LEU A 156 -0.68 -14.74 2.97
N LEU A 157 -0.52 -15.56 1.92
CA LEU A 157 -1.57 -16.48 1.44
C LEU A 157 -1.25 -17.95 1.70
N VAL A 158 -0.06 -18.27 2.25
CA VAL A 158 0.44 -19.63 2.56
C VAL A 158 0.49 -19.94 4.08
N VAL A 159 0.02 -19.03 4.93
CA VAL A 159 -0.34 -19.30 6.34
C VAL A 159 -1.84 -19.06 6.51
#